data_AF-A0AAU5R2X3-F1
#
_entry.id   AF-A0AAU5R2X3-F1
#
_cell.length_a   1.000
_cell.length_b   1.000
_cell.length_c   1.000
_cell.angle_alpha   90.00
_cell.angle_beta   90.00
_cell.angle_gamma   90.00
#
_symmetry.space_group_name_H-M   'P 1'
#
loop_
_entity.id
_entity.type
_entity.pdbx_description
1 polymer ?
#
loop_
_entity_poly.entity_id
_entity_poly.type
_entity_poly.pdbx_seq_one_letter_code
_entity_poly.pdbx_strand_id
1 'polypeptide(L)'
;MWKWRLTAVGVNLLLGIPGIVPVWLLWYFVSNGPLAEMGYTRREATENDGMMLWLVIVVPVVVVFGILWWLANGPVRRRVRLDPLLYWPAGVLLTLVPTLALIVAGSV
;
A
#
# COMPACT_ATOMS: atom_id res chain seq x y z
N MET A 1 9.82 -22.36 -14.50
CA MET A 1 9.41 -20.93 -14.56
C MET A 1 8.17 -20.63 -13.73
N TRP A 2 7.14 -21.50 -13.74
CA TRP A 2 5.92 -21.35 -12.92
C TRP A 2 6.17 -21.11 -11.42
N LYS A 3 7.13 -21.85 -10.83
CA LYS A 3 7.50 -21.69 -9.41
C LYS A 3 7.85 -20.25 -9.03
N TRP A 4 8.62 -19.54 -9.86
CA TRP A 4 8.99 -18.15 -9.60
C TRP A 4 7.82 -17.17 -9.75
N ARG A 5 6.87 -17.46 -10.65
CA ARG A 5 5.62 -16.69 -10.74
C ARG A 5 4.78 -16.86 -9.48
N LEU A 6 4.64 -18.09 -8.99
CA LEU A 6 3.97 -18.36 -7.71
C LEU A 6 4.70 -17.68 -6.54
N THR A 7 6.03 -17.67 -6.52
CA THR A 7 6.82 -16.92 -5.53
C THR A 7 6.53 -15.43 -5.62
N ALA A 8 6.46 -14.84 -6.82
CA ALA A 8 6.11 -13.42 -6.98
C ALA A 8 4.71 -13.11 -6.44
N VAL A 9 3.73 -13.98 -6.71
CA VAL A 9 2.38 -13.84 -6.15
C VAL A 9 2.42 -13.93 -4.63
N GLY A 10 3.02 -14.97 -4.08
CA GLY A 10 3.11 -15.19 -2.64
C GLY A 10 3.81 -14.04 -1.92
N VAL A 11 4.94 -13.55 -2.45
CA VAL A 11 5.67 -12.42 -1.87
C VAL A 11 4.80 -11.16 -1.83
N ASN A 12 4.13 -10.80 -2.93
CA ASN A 12 3.33 -9.57 -2.96
C ASN A 12 2.05 -9.68 -2.11
N LEU A 13 1.41 -10.85 -2.02
CA LEU A 13 0.30 -11.09 -1.10
C LEU A 13 0.73 -11.02 0.37
N LEU A 14 1.86 -11.64 0.72
CA LEU A 14 2.40 -11.60 2.08
C LEU A 14 2.82 -10.18 2.48
N LEU A 15 3.44 -9.43 1.58
CA LEU A 15 3.75 -8.00 1.79
C LEU A 15 2.50 -7.12 1.85
N GLY A 16 1.40 -7.55 1.22
CA GLY A 16 0.13 -6.85 1.32
C GLY A 16 -0.46 -6.85 2.72
N ILE A 17 -0.13 -7.84 3.57
CA ILE A 17 -0.58 -7.88 4.97
C ILE A 17 -0.03 -6.69 5.78
N PRO A 18 1.30 -6.49 5.92
CA PRO A 18 1.81 -5.27 6.54
C PRO A 18 1.51 -4.01 5.69
N GLY A 19 1.32 -4.17 4.37
CA GLY A 19 0.92 -3.10 3.45
C GLY A 19 -0.45 -2.48 3.74
N ILE A 20 -1.31 -3.16 4.51
CA ILE A 20 -2.57 -2.58 5.02
C ILE A 20 -2.30 -1.27 5.77
N VAL A 21 -1.24 -1.22 6.59
CA VAL A 21 -0.91 -0.05 7.42
C VAL A 21 -0.61 1.20 6.59
N PRO A 22 0.38 1.21 5.66
CA PRO A 22 0.64 2.40 4.85
C PRO A 22 -0.55 2.79 3.96
N VAL A 23 -1.34 1.84 3.47
CA VAL A 23 -2.53 2.15 2.66
C VAL A 23 -3.59 2.88 3.51
N TRP A 24 -3.87 2.40 4.71
CA TRP A 24 -4.80 3.08 5.62
C TRP A 24 -4.27 4.41 6.13
N LEU A 25 -2.96 4.55 6.36
CA LEU A 25 -2.36 5.83 6.73
C LEU A 25 -2.50 6.87 5.60
N LEU A 26 -2.29 6.47 4.35
CA LEU A 26 -2.52 7.33 3.18
C LEU A 26 -3.99 7.73 3.09
N TRP A 27 -4.91 6.77 3.25
CA TRP A 27 -6.34 7.07 3.26
C TRP A 27 -6.71 8.03 4.40
N TYR A 28 -6.20 7.81 5.61
CA TYR A 28 -6.45 8.66 6.77
C TYR A 28 -6.00 10.10 6.50
N PHE A 29 -4.76 10.28 6.02
CA PHE A 29 -4.21 11.58 5.69
C PHE A 29 -5.04 12.30 4.61
N VAL A 30 -5.38 11.59 3.52
CA VAL A 30 -6.11 12.16 2.39
C VAL A 30 -7.56 12.51 2.77
N SER A 31 -8.22 11.65 3.54
CA SER A 31 -9.61 11.83 3.99
C SER A 31 -9.77 12.90 5.08
N ASN A 32 -8.77 13.13 5.94
CA ASN A 32 -8.84 14.17 6.97
C ASN A 32 -8.21 15.51 6.56
N GLY A 33 -7.39 15.51 5.49
CA GLY A 33 -6.77 16.71 4.92
C GLY A 33 -7.44 17.15 3.62
N PRO A 34 -6.82 16.88 2.45
CA PRO A 34 -7.23 17.48 1.19
C PRO A 34 -8.68 17.17 0.80
N LEU A 35 -9.18 15.95 1.03
CA LEU A 35 -10.58 15.62 0.74
C LEU A 35 -11.56 16.34 1.66
N ALA A 36 -11.17 16.56 2.92
CA ALA A 36 -12.01 17.27 3.89
C ALA A 36 -12.04 18.77 3.57
N GLU A 37 -10.90 19.34 3.17
CA GLU A 37 -10.80 20.73 2.70
C GLU A 37 -11.64 21.00 1.44
N MET A 38 -11.75 20.00 0.56
CA MET A 38 -12.63 20.04 -0.63
C MET A 38 -14.10 19.72 -0.32
N GLY A 39 -14.43 19.34 0.92
CA GLY A 39 -15.80 19.00 1.33
C GLY A 39 -16.28 17.60 0.92
N TYR A 40 -15.40 16.74 0.40
CA TYR A 40 -15.74 15.35 0.06
C TYR A 40 -15.85 14.44 1.28
N THR A 41 -15.14 14.79 2.35
CA THR A 41 -15.13 14.05 3.62
C THR A 41 -15.26 15.02 4.79
N ARG A 42 -15.47 14.49 6.00
CA ARG A 42 -15.43 15.28 7.24
C ARG A 42 -14.18 14.90 8.02
N ARG A 43 -13.44 15.93 8.44
CA ARG A 43 -12.28 15.77 9.32
C ARG A 43 -12.74 15.28 10.69
N GLU A 44 -11.97 14.37 11.27
CA GLU A 44 -12.23 13.79 12.57
C GLU A 44 -12.18 14.87 13.67
N ALA A 45 -13.12 14.81 14.61
CA ALA A 45 -13.28 15.85 15.64
C ALA A 45 -12.12 15.91 16.64
N THR A 46 -11.34 14.83 16.74
CA THR A 46 -10.17 14.72 17.62
C THR A 46 -8.88 15.24 16.98
N GLU A 47 -8.89 15.56 15.69
CA GLU A 47 -7.70 15.88 14.91
C GLU A 47 -7.37 17.38 14.95
N ASN A 48 -6.65 17.78 16.00
CA ASN A 48 -6.38 19.19 16.34
C ASN A 48 -5.00 19.71 15.86
N ASP A 49 -4.07 18.84 15.49
CA ASP A 49 -2.65 19.21 15.29
C ASP A 49 -2.30 19.57 13.84
N GLY A 50 -3.28 19.52 12.94
CA GLY A 50 -3.07 19.79 11.52
C GLY A 50 -2.57 18.56 10.76
N MET A 51 -3.07 18.40 9.53
CA MET A 51 -2.71 17.23 8.71
C MET A 51 -1.26 17.24 8.27
N MET A 52 -0.63 18.41 8.20
CA MET A 52 0.79 18.50 7.83
C MET A 52 1.71 17.78 8.83
N LEU A 53 1.36 17.75 10.13
CA LEU A 53 2.16 17.05 11.14
C LEU A 53 2.18 15.53 10.91
N TRP A 54 1.09 14.97 10.39
CA TRP A 54 0.99 13.56 10.05
C TRP A 54 1.98 13.11 8.98
N LEU A 55 2.51 14.02 8.14
CA LEU A 55 3.56 13.68 7.18
C LEU A 55 4.82 13.11 7.84
N VAL A 56 5.12 13.51 9.08
CA VAL A 56 6.24 12.97 9.87
C VAL A 56 6.07 11.47 10.16
N ILE A 57 4.84 10.96 10.11
CA ILE A 57 4.53 9.53 10.30
C ILE A 57 4.29 8.85 8.95
N VAL A 58 3.44 9.44 8.11
CA VAL A 58 3.03 8.86 6.82
C VAL A 58 4.24 8.68 5.90
N VAL A 59 5.10 9.69 5.77
CA VAL A 59 6.24 9.64 4.85
C VAL A 59 7.23 8.55 5.24
N PRO A 60 7.74 8.46 6.48
CA PRO A 60 8.65 7.39 6.86
C PRO A 60 8.04 5.99 6.71
N VAL A 61 6.79 5.79 7.11
CA VAL A 61 6.14 4.47 7.02
C VAL A 61 6.00 4.03 5.56
N VAL A 62 5.53 4.92 4.68
CA VAL A 62 5.37 4.63 3.25
C VAL A 62 6.73 4.41 2.57
N VAL A 63 7.73 5.23 2.89
CA VAL A 63 9.08 5.11 2.31
C VAL A 63 9.75 3.81 2.74
N VAL A 64 9.73 3.49 4.04
CA VAL A 64 10.30 2.24 4.56
C VAL A 64 9.60 1.03 3.95
N PHE A 65 8.26 1.04 3.90
CA PHE A 65 7.50 -0.03 3.26
C PHE A 65 7.86 -0.18 1.78
N GLY A 66 7.92 0.94 1.03
CA GLY A 66 8.29 0.94 -0.38
C GLY A 66 9.70 0.37 -0.63
N ILE A 67 10.67 0.72 0.22
CA ILE A 67 12.03 0.17 0.16
C ILE A 67 12.01 -1.33 0.43
N LEU A 68 11.36 -1.78 1.49
CA LEU A 68 11.25 -3.21 1.83
C LEU A 68 10.57 -4.01 0.71
N TRP A 69 9.48 -3.47 0.17
CA TRP A 69 8.74 -4.06 -0.93
C TRP A 69 9.59 -4.17 -2.20
N TRP A 70 10.34 -3.12 -2.54
CA TRP A 70 11.26 -3.11 -3.68
C TRP A 70 12.37 -4.14 -3.49
N LEU A 71 12.99 -4.18 -2.31
CA LEU A 71 14.07 -5.13 -1.99
C LEU A 71 13.59 -6.58 -2.04
N ALA A 72 12.37 -6.87 -1.57
CA ALA A 72 11.78 -8.20 -1.66
C ALA A 72 11.49 -8.60 -3.12
N ASN A 73 11.01 -7.67 -3.95
CA ASN A 73 10.67 -7.92 -5.35
C ASN A 73 11.89 -7.98 -6.29
N GLY A 74 12.99 -7.29 -5.98
CA GLY A 74 14.19 -7.21 -6.82
C GLY A 74 14.76 -8.57 -7.23
N PRO A 75 15.05 -9.48 -6.28
CA PRO A 75 15.55 -10.83 -6.56
C PRO A 75 14.56 -11.70 -7.33
N VAL A 76 13.26 -11.54 -7.07
CA VAL A 76 12.20 -12.35 -7.70
C VAL A 76 12.01 -11.91 -9.16
N ARG A 77 11.96 -10.60 -9.43
CA ARG A 77 11.88 -10.01 -10.77
C ARG A 77 12.96 -10.56 -11.70
N ARG A 78 14.22 -10.59 -11.24
CA ARG A 78 15.36 -11.10 -12.02
C ARG A 78 15.19 -12.56 -12.45
N ARG A 79 14.41 -13.35 -11.71
CA ARG A 79 14.21 -14.80 -11.95
C ARG A 79 12.95 -15.12 -12.73
N VAL A 80 11.94 -14.26 -12.66
CA VAL A 80 10.63 -14.43 -13.32
C VAL A 80 10.68 -14.12 -14.82
N ARG A 81 11.67 -13.35 -15.30
CA ARG A 81 11.85 -12.95 -16.72
C ARG A 81 10.58 -12.34 -17.36
N LEU A 82 9.76 -11.65 -16.57
CA LEU A 82 8.65 -10.85 -17.08
C LEU A 82 9.13 -9.45 -17.46
N ASP A 83 8.39 -8.82 -18.36
CA ASP A 83 8.56 -7.39 -18.66
C ASP A 83 8.43 -6.58 -17.36
N PRO A 84 9.39 -5.69 -17.03
CA PRO A 84 9.28 -4.79 -15.90
C PRO A 84 7.97 -3.99 -15.87
N LEU A 85 7.45 -3.59 -17.03
CA LEU A 85 6.21 -2.83 -17.18
C LEU A 85 4.97 -3.65 -16.78
N LEU A 86 5.05 -4.97 -16.80
CA LEU A 86 3.98 -5.85 -16.30
C LEU A 86 4.24 -6.28 -14.86
N TYR A 87 5.50 -6.54 -14.50
CA TYR A 87 5.87 -7.06 -13.19
C TYR A 87 5.55 -6.07 -12.05
N TRP A 88 5.95 -4.81 -12.19
CA TRP A 88 5.79 -3.84 -11.12
C TRP A 88 4.31 -3.49 -10.85
N PRO A 89 3.47 -3.18 -11.86
CA PRO A 89 2.05 -2.94 -11.62
C PRO A 89 1.33 -4.18 -11.07
N ALA A 90 1.64 -5.38 -11.58
CA ALA A 90 1.06 -6.61 -11.04
C ALA A 90 1.44 -6.82 -9.57
N GLY A 91 2.69 -6.53 -9.19
CA GLY A 91 3.13 -6.57 -7.80
C GLY A 91 2.34 -5.61 -6.92
N VAL A 92 2.14 -4.37 -7.35
CA VAL A 92 1.33 -3.38 -6.63
C VAL A 92 -0.10 -3.87 -6.46
N LEU A 93 -0.74 -4.32 -7.54
CA LEU A 93 -2.12 -4.84 -7.49
C LEU A 93 -2.24 -6.02 -6.51
N LEU A 94 -1.28 -6.94 -6.55
CA LEU A 94 -1.24 -8.08 -5.62
C LEU A 94 -1.03 -7.65 -4.17
N THR A 95 -0.18 -6.65 -3.93
CA THR A 95 0.03 -6.09 -2.58
C THR A 95 -1.21 -5.35 -2.06
N LEU A 96 -2.07 -4.83 -2.94
CA LEU A 96 -3.34 -4.22 -2.55
C LEU A 96 -4.44 -5.25 -2.23
N VAL A 97 -4.31 -6.51 -2.67
CA VAL A 97 -5.35 -7.54 -2.49
C VAL A 97 -5.79 -7.71 -1.02
N PRO A 98 -4.90 -7.82 -0.02
CA PRO A 98 -5.35 -7.95 1.38
C PRO A 98 -6.16 -6.75 1.87
N THR A 99 -5.80 -5.55 1.42
CA THR A 99 -6.56 -4.34 1.79
C THR A 99 -7.94 -4.34 1.12
N LEU A 100 -8.02 -4.71 -0.16
CA LEU A 100 -9.30 -4.85 -0.86
C LEU A 100 -10.19 -5.92 -0.21
N ALA A 101 -9.60 -7.05 0.20
CA ALA A 101 -10.31 -8.10 0.92
C ALA A 101 -10.88 -7.59 2.26
N LEU A 102 -10.11 -6.79 3.01
CA LEU A 102 -10.62 -6.16 4.23
C LEU A 102 -11.76 -5.18 3.97
N ILE A 103 -11.66 -4.36 2.92
CA ILE A 103 -12.73 -3.42 2.53
C ILE A 103 -14.02 -4.19 2.21
N VAL A 104 -13.91 -5.25 1.40
CA VAL A 104 -15.06 -6.08 1.03
C VAL A 104 -15.63 -6.79 2.26
N ALA A 105 -14.80 -7.43 3.06
CA ALA A 105 -15.25 -8.15 4.26
C ALA A 105 -15.87 -7.23 5.31
N GLY A 106 -15.38 -6.00 5.46
CA GLY A 106 -15.92 -4.98 6.36
C GLY A 106 -17.14 -4.23 5.82
N SER A 107 -17.55 -4.49 4.58
CA SER A 107 -18.73 -3.87 3.93
C SER A 107 -19.98 -4.76 3.92
N VAL A 108 -19.89 -5.95 4.52
CA VAL A 108 -20.98 -6.91 4.74
C VAL A 108 -21.52 -6.76 6.16
#